data_AF-A0A7W7ZR51-F1
#
_entry.id   AF-A0A7W7ZR51-F1
#
_cell.length_a   1.000
_cell.length_b   1.000
_cell.length_c   1.000
_cell.angle_alpha   90.00
_cell.angle_beta   90.00
_cell.angle_gamma   90.00
#
_symmetry.space_group_name_H-M   'P 1'
#
loop_
_entity.id
_entity.type
_entity.pdbx_description
1 polymer ?
#
loop_
_entity_poly.entity_id
_entity_poly.type
_entity_poly.pdbx_seq_one_letter_code
_entity_poly.pdbx_strand_id
1 'polypeptide(L)'
;MENDESVSEPMKFESVLQVNVPKGRDGKHKAIITQLLSDIAQLGEGTALKVPLSELPDTKENIRSALSRAARQGKINLATSSDDDFLYIWKTNEED
;
A
#
# COMPACT_ATOMS: atom_id res chain seq x y z
N MET A 1 15.54 39.97 34.24
CA MET A 1 15.33 38.64 33.67
C MET A 1 13.84 38.35 33.74
N GLU A 2 13.12 38.52 32.64
CA GLU A 2 11.72 38.10 32.52
C GLU A 2 11.73 36.59 32.25
N ASN A 3 11.14 35.81 33.17
CA ASN A 3 10.92 34.39 32.97
C ASN A 3 9.67 34.23 32.09
N ASP A 4 9.89 33.78 30.86
CA ASP A 4 8.83 33.33 29.94
C ASP A 4 8.31 31.97 30.44
N GLU A 5 7.27 32.00 31.27
CA GLU A 5 6.56 30.79 31.69
C GLU A 5 5.46 30.51 30.65
N SER A 6 5.86 29.87 29.54
CA SER A 6 4.94 29.35 28.53
C SER A 6 4.11 28.21 29.11
N VAL A 7 2.92 28.55 29.59
CA VAL A 7 1.93 27.61 30.11
C VAL A 7 1.43 26.74 28.94
N SER A 8 2.06 25.58 28.73
CA SER A 8 1.59 24.59 27.77
C SER A 8 0.33 23.92 28.32
N GLU A 9 -0.78 24.01 27.57
CA GLU A 9 -2.01 23.32 27.93
C GLU A 9 -1.76 21.82 28.15
N PRO A 10 -2.36 21.20 29.17
CA PRO A 10 -2.18 19.77 29.40
C PRO A 10 -2.70 19.00 28.18
N MET A 11 -1.84 18.19 27.56
CA MET A 11 -2.23 17.35 26.44
C MET A 11 -3.43 16.47 26.86
N LYS A 12 -4.55 16.61 26.14
CA LYS A 12 -5.79 15.83 26.37
C LYS A 12 -5.64 14.33 26.09
N PHE A 13 -4.54 13.93 25.46
CA PHE A 13 -4.30 12.58 24.98
C PHE A 13 -2.90 12.12 25.39
N GLU A 14 -2.77 10.83 25.70
CA GLU A 14 -1.53 10.21 26.12
C GLU A 14 -0.48 10.24 25.00
N SER A 15 0.75 10.65 25.34
CA SER A 15 1.89 10.61 24.43
C SER A 15 2.61 9.27 24.57
N VAL A 16 2.67 8.51 23.47
CA VAL A 16 3.40 7.24 23.42
C VAL A 16 4.75 7.45 22.74
N LEU A 17 5.78 6.72 23.19
CA LEU A 17 7.08 6.71 22.52
C LEU A 17 6.90 6.24 21.08
N GLN A 18 7.54 6.94 20.13
CA GLN A 18 7.48 6.61 18.71
C GLN A 18 7.89 5.15 18.40
N VAL A 19 8.73 4.55 19.25
CA VAL A 19 9.17 3.15 19.15
C VAL A 19 8.06 2.15 19.51
N ASN A 20 7.11 2.57 20.36
CA ASN A 20 5.95 1.79 20.81
C ASN A 20 4.74 1.98 19.90
N VAL A 21 4.81 2.91 18.95
CA VAL A 21 3.79 3.04 17.90
C VAL A 21 3.84 1.75 17.07
N PRO A 22 2.75 0.96 17.04
CA PRO A 22 2.71 -0.24 16.21
C PRO A 22 2.83 0.16 14.74
N LYS A 23 4.05 0.09 14.19
CA LYS A 23 4.31 0.25 12.75
C LYS A 23 3.78 -0.94 11.92
N GLY A 24 3.12 -1.90 12.58
CA GLY A 24 2.73 -3.19 12.05
C GLY A 24 1.59 -3.18 11.02
N ARG A 25 0.91 -2.04 10.81
CA ARG A 25 -0.09 -1.94 9.74
C ARG A 25 0.55 -1.89 8.35
N ASP A 26 1.73 -1.27 8.21
CA ASP A 26 2.42 -1.20 6.92
C ASP A 26 3.11 -2.51 6.54
N GLY A 27 3.58 -3.30 7.52
CA GLY A 27 4.40 -4.49 7.26
C GLY A 27 3.65 -5.60 6.52
N LYS A 28 2.49 -6.02 7.03
CA LYS A 28 1.69 -7.09 6.40
C LYS A 28 1.08 -6.64 5.08
N HIS A 29 0.54 -5.42 5.04
CA HIS A 29 -0.05 -4.86 3.83
C HIS A 29 1.00 -4.75 2.72
N LYS A 30 2.17 -4.15 3.02
CA LYS A 30 3.27 -4.04 2.05
C LYS A 30 3.79 -5.40 1.61
N ALA A 31 3.93 -6.36 2.52
CA ALA A 31 4.41 -7.71 2.17
C ALA A 31 3.49 -8.40 1.14
N ILE A 32 2.17 -8.35 1.34
CA ILE A 32 1.20 -8.93 0.40
C ILE A 32 1.29 -8.22 -0.96
N ILE A 33 1.33 -6.89 -0.98
CA ILE A 33 1.42 -6.10 -2.22
C ILE A 33 2.73 -6.39 -2.96
N THR A 34 3.86 -6.43 -2.26
CA THR A 34 5.17 -6.72 -2.85
C THR A 34 5.23 -8.15 -3.40
N GLN A 35 4.61 -9.11 -2.71
CA GLN A 35 4.48 -10.48 -3.20
C GLN A 35 3.64 -10.52 -4.48
N LEU A 36 2.45 -9.92 -4.45
CA LEU A 36 1.55 -9.82 -5.60
C LEU A 36 2.26 -9.23 -6.82
N LEU A 37 3.01 -8.13 -6.62
CA LEU A 37 3.80 -7.50 -7.67
C LEU A 37 4.90 -8.42 -8.21
N SER A 38 5.58 -9.18 -7.34
CA SER A 38 6.61 -10.13 -7.78
C SER A 38 6.01 -11.29 -8.58
N ASP A 39 4.81 -11.72 -8.23
CA ASP A 39 4.08 -12.74 -8.99
C ASP A 39 3.66 -12.20 -10.35
N ILE A 40 3.14 -10.95 -10.39
CA ILE A 40 2.83 -10.25 -11.64
C ILE A 40 4.09 -10.06 -12.48
N ALA A 41 5.23 -9.70 -11.87
CA ALA A 41 6.51 -9.56 -12.52
C ALA A 41 7.02 -10.87 -13.15
N GLN A 42 6.50 -12.02 -12.74
CA GLN A 42 6.78 -13.33 -13.34
C GLN A 42 5.71 -13.79 -14.33
N LEU A 43 4.54 -13.15 -14.38
CA LEU A 43 3.52 -13.45 -15.37
C LEU A 43 4.05 -13.23 -16.80
N GLY A 44 3.69 -14.15 -17.68
CA GLY A 44 3.99 -14.08 -19.10
C GLY A 44 3.20 -12.98 -19.80
N GLU A 45 3.63 -12.59 -20.99
CA GLU A 45 2.91 -11.62 -21.80
C GLU A 45 1.49 -12.09 -22.12
N GLY A 46 0.51 -11.20 -22.02
CA GLY A 46 -0.90 -11.52 -22.26
C GLY A 46 -1.60 -12.30 -21.14
N THR A 47 -0.98 -12.46 -19.97
CA THR A 47 -1.64 -13.06 -18.79
C THR A 47 -2.00 -12.04 -17.71
N ALA A 48 -3.11 -12.29 -17.03
CA ALA A 48 -3.62 -11.46 -15.95
C ALA A 48 -3.75 -12.28 -14.66
N LEU A 49 -3.37 -11.67 -13.54
CA LEU A 49 -3.63 -12.16 -12.20
C LEU A 49 -5.08 -11.84 -11.83
N LYS A 50 -5.85 -12.86 -11.42
CA LYS A 50 -7.19 -12.68 -10.85
C LYS A 50 -7.11 -12.86 -9.34
N VAL A 51 -7.40 -11.81 -8.59
CA VAL A 51 -7.31 -11.79 -7.12
C VAL A 51 -8.69 -11.51 -6.53
N PRO A 52 -9.24 -12.39 -5.68
CA PRO A 52 -10.48 -12.11 -4.97
C PRO A 52 -10.30 -10.94 -4.00
N LEU A 53 -11.22 -9.96 -4.04
CA LEU A 53 -11.17 -8.82 -3.10
C LEU A 53 -11.33 -9.28 -1.65
N SER A 54 -11.98 -10.42 -1.41
CA SER A 54 -12.13 -11.05 -0.10
C SER A 54 -10.80 -11.51 0.54
N GLU A 55 -9.77 -11.77 -0.27
CA GLU A 55 -8.46 -12.20 0.20
C GLU A 55 -7.51 -11.01 0.43
N LEU A 56 -7.91 -9.81 -0.01
CA LEU A 56 -7.12 -8.61 0.16
C LEU A 56 -7.28 -8.07 1.59
N PRO A 57 -6.18 -7.61 2.22
CA PRO A 57 -6.22 -7.08 3.59
C PRO A 57 -6.89 -5.70 3.66
N ASP A 58 -7.28 -5.11 2.53
CA ASP A 58 -7.75 -3.74 2.40
C ASP A 58 -8.66 -3.57 1.18
N THR A 59 -9.25 -2.38 1.06
CA THR A 59 -10.12 -1.96 -0.05
C THR A 59 -9.40 -1.91 -1.40
N LYS A 60 -10.16 -2.14 -2.48
CA LYS A 60 -9.65 -2.09 -3.86
C LYS A 60 -8.87 -0.82 -4.22
N GLU A 61 -9.26 0.34 -3.68
CA GLU A 61 -8.59 1.62 -3.91
C GLU A 61 -7.22 1.70 -3.22
N ASN A 62 -7.12 1.18 -1.99
CA ASN A 62 -5.84 1.08 -1.28
C ASN A 62 -4.90 0.09 -1.97
N ILE A 63 -5.44 -1.06 -2.40
CA ILE A 63 -4.66 -2.07 -3.13
C ILE A 63 -4.19 -1.53 -4.48
N ARG A 64 -5.06 -0.88 -5.27
CA ARG A 64 -4.67 -0.22 -6.53
C ARG A 64 -3.56 0.81 -6.29
N SER A 65 -3.72 1.66 -5.28
CA SER A 65 -2.73 2.67 -4.92
C SER A 65 -1.39 2.06 -4.53
N ALA A 66 -1.41 0.98 -3.73
CA ALA A 66 -0.22 0.27 -3.31
C ALA A 66 0.47 -0.45 -4.49
N LEU A 67 -0.30 -1.11 -5.36
CA LEU A 67 0.22 -1.72 -6.59
C LEU A 67 0.82 -0.68 -7.52
N SER A 68 0.12 0.41 -7.81
CA SER A 68 0.62 1.48 -8.68
C SER A 68 1.94 2.06 -8.16
N ARG A 69 2.04 2.28 -6.85
CA ARG A 69 3.30 2.73 -6.22
C ARG A 69 4.41 1.69 -6.35
N ALA A 70 4.12 0.43 -6.10
CA ALA A 70 5.11 -0.64 -6.16
C ALA A 70 5.58 -0.90 -7.60
N ALA A 71 4.66 -0.84 -8.57
CA ALA A 71 4.95 -0.92 -10.00
C ALA A 71 5.89 0.19 -10.47
N ARG A 72 5.60 1.44 -10.09
CA ARG A 72 6.47 2.59 -10.35
C ARG A 72 7.86 2.42 -9.76
N GLN A 73 7.98 1.87 -8.55
CA GLN A 73 9.28 1.55 -7.95
C GLN A 73 10.04 0.47 -8.73
N GLY A 74 9.33 -0.54 -9.23
CA GLY A 74 9.89 -1.58 -10.08
C GLY A 74 10.15 -1.18 -11.53
N LYS A 75 9.72 0.03 -11.95
CA LYS A 75 9.65 0.44 -13.37
C LYS A 75 8.90 -0.58 -14.24
N ILE A 76 7.86 -1.19 -13.66
CA ILE A 76 7.00 -2.15 -14.33
C ILE A 76 5.72 -1.42 -14.70
N ASN A 77 5.34 -1.45 -15.98
CA ASN A 77 4.04 -0.97 -16.42
C ASN A 77 3.02 -2.08 -16.21
N LEU A 78 2.00 -1.78 -15.42
CA LEU A 78 0.89 -2.68 -15.16
C LEU A 78 -0.41 -1.91 -15.22
N ALA A 79 -1.45 -2.60 -15.65
CA ALA A 79 -2.81 -2.12 -15.63
C ALA A 79 -3.61 -2.95 -14.63
N THR A 80 -4.58 -2.30 -14.01
CA THR A 80 -5.49 -2.92 -13.05
C THR A 80 -6.92 -2.64 -13.46
N SER A 81 -7.76 -3.68 -13.48
CA SER A 81 -9.21 -3.57 -13.55
C SER A 81 -9.82 -4.23 -12.32
N SER A 82 -10.95 -3.73 -11.84
CA SER A 82 -11.62 -4.27 -10.67
C SER A 82 -13.12 -4.30 -10.89
N ASP A 83 -13.74 -5.42 -10.56
CA ASP A 83 -15.19 -5.59 -10.51
C ASP A 83 -15.68 -5.58 -9.04
N ASP A 84 -16.86 -6.12 -8.78
CA ASP A 84 -17.46 -6.18 -7.43
C ASP A 84 -16.75 -7.18 -6.52
N ASP A 85 -16.24 -8.30 -7.08
CA ASP A 85 -15.66 -9.40 -6.30
C ASP A 85 -14.17 -9.63 -6.57
N PHE A 86 -13.65 -9.16 -7.71
CA PHE A 86 -12.30 -9.52 -8.18
C PHE A 86 -11.51 -8.30 -8.67
N LEU A 87 -10.19 -8.36 -8.43
CA LEU A 87 -9.19 -7.45 -8.98
C LEU A 87 -8.36 -8.21 -10.02
N TYR A 88 -8.32 -7.68 -11.24
CA TYR A 88 -7.54 -8.17 -12.36
C TYR A 88 -6.32 -7.28 -12.58
N ILE A 89 -5.14 -7.90 -12.65
CA ILE A 89 -3.89 -7.15 -12.83
C ILE A 89 -3.06 -7.81 -13.91
N TRP A 90 -2.57 -7.04 -14.88
CA TRP A 90 -1.73 -7.55 -15.95
C TRP A 90 -0.61 -6.56 -16.27
N LYS A 91 0.47 -7.06 -16.85
CA LYS A 91 1.55 -6.21 -17.37
C LYS A 91 1.10 -5.56 -18.67
N THR A 92 1.47 -4.29 -18.85
CA THR A 92 1.35 -3.61 -20.13
C THR A 92 2.76 -3.32 -20.65
N ASN A 93 2.91 -3.32 -21.97
CA ASN A 93 4.16 -2.93 -22.62
C ASN A 93 4.18 -1.44 -22.98
N GLU A 94 3.26 -0.64 -22.42
CA GLU A 94 3.26 0.81 -22.68
C GLU A 94 4.39 1.46 -21.88
N GLU A 95 5.52 1.70 -22.53
CA GLU A 95 6.46 2.75 -22.14
C GLU A 95 5.79 4.10 -22.40
N ASP A 96 5.17 4.70 -21.37
CA ASP A 96 4.81 6.14 -21.40
C ASP A 96 6.06 7.03 -21.40
#